data_AF-A0A315EF54-F1
#
_entry.id   AF-A0A315EF54-F1
#
_cell.length_a   1.000
_cell.length_b   1.000
_cell.length_c   1.000
_cell.angle_alpha   90.00
_cell.angle_beta   90.00
_cell.angle_gamma   90.00
#
_symmetry.space_group_name_H-M   'P 1'
#
loop_
_entity.id
_entity.type
_entity.pdbx_description
1 polymer ?
#
loop_
_entity_poly.entity_id
_entity_poly.type
_entity_poly.pdbx_seq_one_letter_code
_entity_poly.pdbx_strand_id
1 'polypeptide(L)'
;MKTILIRIIFMALLVAFILAWFFMHEVNMRLANSATTMFSEAPLSSTLGDDKTSRIVGYKLTDERTDPAMVVVDSLQASMPDTSNVVVSLRLTNKGGADWPWLRVYLQDAQGRTTRTLDYSPQNYPHGTSFISEVVSLTIPLRPGEQRFTASAFFPN
;
A
#
# COMPACT_ATOMS: atom_id res chain seq x y z
N MET A 1 36.02 -36.93 25.59
CA MET A 1 36.00 -35.51 25.16
C MET A 1 35.57 -35.32 23.70
N LYS A 2 36.08 -36.09 22.73
CA LYS A 2 35.71 -35.96 21.29
C LYS A 2 34.20 -36.13 21.01
N THR A 3 33.52 -37.05 21.68
CA THR A 3 32.08 -37.34 21.48
C THR A 3 31.15 -36.24 22.01
N ILE A 4 31.56 -35.46 23.01
CA ILE A 4 30.76 -34.35 23.55
C ILE A 4 30.89 -33.14 22.62
N LEU A 5 32.09 -32.88 22.11
CA LEU A 5 32.35 -31.80 21.14
C LEU A 5 31.53 -31.99 19.85
N ILE A 6 31.48 -33.22 19.32
CA ILE A 6 30.70 -33.55 18.12
C ILE A 6 29.20 -33.29 18.34
N ARG A 7 28.65 -33.62 19.52
CA ARG A 7 27.24 -33.37 19.84
C ARG A 7 26.91 -31.88 19.92
N ILE A 8 27.80 -31.07 20.48
CA ILE A 8 27.62 -29.62 20.56
C ILE A 8 27.63 -29.00 19.16
N ILE A 9 28.56 -29.42 18.29
CA ILE A 9 28.64 -28.94 16.90
C ILE A 9 27.38 -29.34 16.12
N PHE A 10 26.90 -30.57 16.28
CA PHE A 10 25.66 -31.02 15.64
C PHE A 10 24.44 -30.25 16.13
N MET A 11 24.35 -29.94 17.44
CA MET A 11 23.24 -29.15 17.97
C MET A 11 23.27 -27.71 17.45
N ALA A 12 24.45 -27.09 17.39
CA ALA A 12 24.62 -25.74 16.85
C ALA A 12 24.24 -25.67 15.36
N LEU A 13 24.64 -26.67 14.57
CA LEU A 13 24.24 -26.78 13.15
C LEU A 13 22.73 -26.95 12.99
N LEU A 14 22.10 -27.76 13.84
CA LEU A 14 20.65 -27.99 13.79
C LEU A 14 19.87 -26.72 14.13
N VAL A 15 20.31 -25.96 15.13
CA VAL A 15 19.71 -24.66 15.49
C VAL A 15 19.91 -23.64 14.37
N ALA A 16 21.10 -23.54 13.79
CA ALA A 16 21.38 -22.64 12.66
C ALA A 16 20.51 -22.98 11.44
N PHE A 17 20.31 -24.27 11.17
CA PHE A 17 19.44 -24.73 10.07
C PHE A 17 17.98 -24.33 10.29
N ILE A 18 17.45 -24.51 11.51
CA ILE A 18 16.06 -24.11 11.85
C ILE A 18 15.89 -22.59 11.71
N LEU A 19 16.85 -21.80 12.19
CA LEU A 19 16.81 -20.35 12.07
C LEU A 19 16.87 -19.88 10.61
N ALA A 20 17.74 -20.49 9.79
CA ALA A 20 17.83 -20.18 8.36
C ALA A 20 16.55 -20.55 7.61
N TRP A 21 15.92 -21.68 7.96
CA TRP A 21 14.64 -22.10 7.39
C TRP A 21 13.51 -21.11 7.71
N PHE A 22 13.41 -20.69 8.98
CA PHE A 22 12.40 -19.72 9.40
C PHE A 22 12.60 -18.36 8.71
N PHE A 23 13.84 -17.87 8.61
CA PHE A 23 14.17 -16.65 7.88
C PHE A 23 13.85 -16.74 6.39
N MET A 24 14.16 -17.85 5.71
CA MET A 24 13.83 -18.05 4.29
C MET A 24 12.33 -18.07 4.03
N HIS A 25 11.54 -18.65 4.95
CA HIS A 25 10.08 -18.67 4.85
C HIS A 25 9.48 -17.25 5.00
N GLU A 26 10.00 -16.46 5.94
CA GLU A 26 9.59 -15.06 6.15
C GLU A 26 9.95 -14.17 4.94
N VAL A 27 11.16 -14.36 4.39
CA VAL A 27 11.67 -13.62 3.23
C VAL A 27 10.87 -13.98 1.97
N ASN A 28 10.60 -15.26 1.73
CA ASN A 28 9.80 -15.70 0.58
C ASN A 28 8.36 -15.19 0.64
N MET A 29 7.73 -15.13 1.82
CA MET A 29 6.39 -14.54 1.93
C MET A 29 6.39 -13.03 1.68
N ARG A 30 7.41 -12.30 2.16
CA ARG A 30 7.53 -10.87 1.91
C ARG A 30 7.82 -10.58 0.44
N LEU A 31 8.69 -11.36 -0.20
CA LEU A 31 8.99 -11.25 -1.65
C LEU A 31 7.81 -11.66 -2.53
N ALA A 32 7.04 -12.69 -2.18
CA ALA A 32 5.86 -13.08 -2.95
C ALA A 32 4.77 -11.99 -2.93
N ASN A 33 4.63 -11.28 -1.80
CA ASN A 33 3.70 -10.17 -1.66
C ASN A 33 4.20 -8.87 -2.33
N SER A 34 5.53 -8.70 -2.48
CA SER A 34 6.12 -7.57 -3.21
C SER A 34 6.31 -7.81 -4.72
N ALA A 35 6.49 -9.06 -5.16
CA ALA A 35 6.68 -9.40 -6.56
C ALA A 35 5.38 -9.34 -7.38
N THR A 36 4.22 -9.42 -6.73
CA THR A 36 2.92 -9.26 -7.40
C THR A 36 2.54 -7.80 -7.63
N THR A 37 3.32 -6.84 -7.12
CA THR A 37 3.07 -5.40 -7.29
C THR A 37 4.07 -4.68 -8.21
N MET A 38 5.12 -5.34 -8.72
CA MET A 38 6.18 -4.69 -9.52
C MET A 38 6.26 -5.04 -11.01
N PHE A 39 5.42 -5.91 -11.56
CA PHE A 39 5.41 -6.20 -13.00
C PHE A 39 4.00 -6.26 -13.58
N SER A 40 3.42 -5.07 -13.78
CA SER A 40 2.45 -4.86 -14.86
C SER A 40 2.71 -3.51 -15.51
N GLU A 41 3.95 -3.33 -16.00
CA GLU A 41 4.19 -2.41 -17.11
C GLU A 41 3.67 -3.09 -18.38
N ALA A 42 2.36 -3.04 -18.59
CA ALA A 42 1.82 -3.25 -19.91
C ALA A 42 2.38 -2.11 -20.80
N PRO A 43 3.03 -2.42 -21.93
CA PRO A 43 3.49 -1.38 -22.83
C PRO A 43 2.29 -0.58 -23.31
N LEU A 44 2.34 0.74 -23.12
CA LEU A 44 1.42 1.71 -23.72
C LEU A 44 1.64 1.71 -25.24
N SER A 45 1.08 0.70 -25.91
CA SER A 45 0.93 0.63 -27.36
C SER A 45 -0.45 0.04 -27.65
N SER A 46 -1.50 0.76 -27.27
CA SER A 46 -2.84 0.48 -27.79
C SER A 46 -2.98 1.14 -29.16
N THR A 47 -2.33 0.58 -30.17
CA THR A 47 -2.88 0.72 -31.53
C THR A 47 -4.16 -0.10 -31.53
N LEU A 48 -5.31 0.58 -31.49
CA LEU A 48 -6.63 -0.05 -31.58
C LEU A 48 -6.66 -0.87 -32.87
N GLY A 49 -6.80 -2.20 -32.75
CA GLY A 49 -7.16 -3.04 -33.88
C GLY A 49 -8.56 -2.68 -34.37
N ASP A 50 -8.74 -2.58 -35.68
CA ASP A 50 -10.02 -2.24 -36.33
C ASP A 50 -11.18 -3.18 -35.93
N ASP A 51 -10.88 -4.34 -35.34
CA ASP A 51 -11.86 -5.32 -34.86
C ASP A 51 -12.52 -4.94 -33.51
N LYS A 52 -11.92 -4.02 -32.74
CA LYS A 52 -12.36 -3.65 -31.38
C LYS A 52 -13.24 -2.41 -31.34
N THR A 53 -13.35 -1.66 -32.42
CA THR A 53 -14.10 -0.40 -32.52
C THR A 53 -15.61 -0.59 -32.50
N SER A 54 -16.10 -1.79 -32.85
CA SER A 54 -17.53 -2.12 -32.90
C SER A 54 -18.21 -2.25 -31.53
N ARG A 55 -17.46 -2.17 -30.42
CA ARG A 55 -17.96 -2.42 -29.05
C ARG A 55 -17.64 -1.30 -28.05
N ILE A 56 -17.34 -0.10 -28.52
CA ILE A 56 -17.23 1.09 -27.65
C ILE A 56 -18.65 1.66 -27.49
N VAL A 57 -19.29 1.36 -26.35
CA VAL A 57 -20.66 1.83 -26.04
C VAL A 57 -20.66 3.27 -25.46
N GLY A 58 -19.47 3.84 -25.24
CA GLY A 58 -19.31 5.23 -24.80
C GLY A 58 -17.87 5.53 -24.39
N TYR A 59 -17.53 6.81 -24.33
CA TYR A 59 -16.29 7.32 -23.77
C TYR A 59 -16.63 8.29 -22.63
N LYS A 60 -15.86 8.26 -21.53
CA LYS A 60 -15.94 9.24 -20.45
C LYS A 60 -14.69 10.11 -20.54
N LEU A 61 -14.87 11.40 -20.83
CA LEU A 61 -13.81 12.38 -20.66
C LEU A 61 -13.76 12.74 -19.18
N THR A 62 -12.71 12.33 -18.50
CA THR A 62 -12.35 12.84 -17.17
C THR A 62 -11.25 13.86 -17.35
N ASP A 63 -11.39 15.01 -16.68
CA ASP A 63 -10.30 15.97 -16.61
C ASP A 63 -9.11 15.29 -15.90
N GLU A 64 -7.93 15.33 -16.51
CA GLU A 64 -6.68 14.78 -15.98
C GLU A 64 -6.42 15.28 -14.55
N ARG A 65 -6.87 16.51 -14.24
CA ARG A 65 -6.76 17.10 -12.90
C ARG A 65 -7.50 16.35 -11.81
N THR A 66 -8.53 15.59 -12.19
CA THR A 66 -9.44 14.88 -11.28
C THR A 66 -9.42 13.37 -11.50
N ASP A 67 -8.43 12.86 -12.23
CA ASP A 67 -8.28 11.43 -12.46
C ASP A 67 -7.52 10.78 -11.29
N PRO A 68 -8.16 9.88 -10.50
CA PRO A 68 -7.47 9.17 -9.43
C PRO A 68 -6.32 8.28 -9.93
N ALA A 69 -6.31 7.87 -11.20
CA ALA A 69 -5.20 7.11 -11.77
C ALA A 69 -3.88 7.90 -11.84
N MET A 70 -3.98 9.24 -11.81
CA MET A 70 -2.82 10.14 -11.75
C MET A 70 -2.22 10.25 -10.35
N VAL A 71 -2.85 9.67 -9.31
CA VAL A 71 -2.32 9.70 -7.95
C VAL A 71 -1.94 8.31 -7.47
N VAL A 72 -0.70 8.17 -7.02
CA VAL A 72 -0.22 6.98 -6.31
C VAL A 72 -0.23 7.26 -4.81
N VAL A 73 -0.78 6.34 -4.03
CA VAL A 73 -0.80 6.40 -2.57
C VAL A 73 0.00 5.22 -2.03
N ASP A 74 1.17 5.49 -1.46
CA ASP A 74 2.01 4.48 -0.83
C ASP A 74 2.02 4.67 0.70
N SER A 75 1.81 3.60 1.46
CA SER A 75 1.94 3.65 2.92
C SER A 75 3.41 3.54 3.32
N LEU A 76 3.94 4.53 4.04
CA LEU A 76 5.34 4.50 4.50
C LEU A 76 5.47 3.98 5.93
N GLN A 77 4.66 4.51 6.84
CA GLN A 77 4.80 4.20 8.27
C GLN A 77 3.49 4.45 9.00
N ALA A 78 3.23 3.65 10.03
CA ALA A 78 2.19 3.89 11.01
C ALA A 78 2.82 3.93 12.40
N SER A 79 2.43 4.91 13.21
CA SER A 79 2.85 5.06 14.61
C SER A 79 1.60 5.20 15.47
N MET A 80 1.54 4.47 16.59
CA MET A 80 0.46 4.57 17.56
C MET A 80 0.99 5.34 18.78
N PRO A 81 0.83 6.68 18.82
CA PRO A 81 1.24 7.46 19.99
C PRO A 81 0.38 7.13 21.22
N ASP A 82 -0.85 6.66 21.02
CA ASP A 82 -1.78 6.23 22.07
C ASP A 82 -2.65 5.03 21.61
N THR A 83 -3.52 4.52 22.48
CA THR A 83 -4.38 3.34 22.19
C THR A 83 -5.61 3.65 21.36
N SER A 84 -5.92 4.93 21.14
CA SER A 84 -7.13 5.43 20.47
C SER A 84 -6.86 6.04 19.11
N ASN A 85 -5.61 6.36 18.77
CA ASN A 85 -5.23 7.01 17.53
C ASN A 85 -3.99 6.35 16.94
N VAL A 86 -3.97 6.27 15.60
CA VAL A 86 -2.78 5.97 14.83
C VAL A 86 -2.46 7.14 13.92
N VAL A 87 -1.18 7.53 13.90
CA VAL A 87 -0.65 8.49 12.94
C VAL A 87 -0.04 7.72 11.78
N VAL A 88 -0.63 7.89 10.60
CA VAL A 88 -0.17 7.22 9.37
C VAL A 88 0.48 8.24 8.46
N SER A 89 1.69 7.91 8.02
CA SER A 89 2.42 8.67 7.01
C SER A 89 2.26 8.01 5.65
N LEU A 90 1.64 8.73 4.72
CA LEU A 90 1.38 8.30 3.35
C LEU A 90 2.23 9.14 2.39
N ARG A 91 2.86 8.49 1.42
CA ARG A 91 3.45 9.19 0.28
C ARG A 91 2.39 9.29 -0.81
N LEU A 92 2.10 10.52 -1.21
CA LEU A 92 1.26 10.83 -2.36
C LEU A 92 2.18 11.25 -3.50
N THR A 93 2.06 10.60 -4.65
CA THR A 93 2.82 10.95 -5.86
C THR A 93 1.87 11.25 -7.01
N ASN A 94 2.02 12.42 -7.59
CA ASN A 94 1.28 12.88 -8.76
C ASN A 94 2.03 12.47 -10.03
N LYS A 95 1.39 11.68 -10.89
CA LYS A 95 1.93 11.24 -12.19
C LYS A 95 1.78 12.30 -13.28
N GLY A 96 1.01 13.36 -13.04
CA GLY A 96 0.87 14.49 -13.94
C GLY A 96 -0.51 15.14 -13.82
N GLY A 97 -0.52 16.44 -13.53
CA GLY A 97 -1.71 17.30 -13.69
C GLY A 97 -2.77 17.20 -12.59
N ALA A 98 -2.73 16.20 -11.70
CA ALA A 98 -3.75 16.03 -10.66
C ALA A 98 -3.75 17.16 -9.62
N ASP A 99 -4.94 17.54 -9.16
CA ASP A 99 -5.13 18.37 -7.97
C ASP A 99 -4.97 17.53 -6.68
N TRP A 100 -4.88 18.20 -5.53
CA TRP A 100 -4.83 17.52 -4.24
C TRP A 100 -6.09 16.65 -4.04
N PRO A 101 -5.95 15.33 -3.83
CA PRO A 101 -7.08 14.41 -3.83
C PRO A 101 -7.75 14.35 -2.46
N TRP A 102 -8.98 13.85 -2.42
CA TRP A 102 -9.52 13.31 -1.20
C TRP A 102 -8.87 11.95 -0.92
N LEU A 103 -8.64 11.64 0.36
CA LEU A 103 -8.09 10.36 0.78
C LEU A 103 -9.17 9.55 1.48
N ARG A 104 -9.43 8.36 0.95
CA ARG A 104 -10.30 7.38 1.59
C ARG A 104 -9.46 6.35 2.30
N VAL A 105 -9.63 6.24 3.61
CA VAL A 105 -8.98 5.24 4.45
C VAL A 105 -10.00 4.18 4.81
N TYR A 106 -9.68 2.92 4.50
CA TYR A 106 -10.46 1.76 4.88
C TYR A 106 -9.82 1.12 6.12
N LEU A 107 -10.56 1.10 7.22
CA LEU A 107 -10.16 0.45 8.46
C LEU A 107 -10.67 -0.97 8.44
N GLN A 108 -9.81 -1.91 8.80
CA GLN A 108 -10.06 -3.34 8.65
C GLN A 108 -9.84 -4.10 9.95
N ASP A 109 -10.62 -5.16 10.14
CA ASP A 109 -10.41 -6.11 11.22
C ASP A 109 -9.18 -7.02 10.97
N ALA A 110 -8.89 -7.90 11.92
CA ALA A 110 -7.80 -8.88 11.82
C ALA A 110 -7.95 -9.81 10.58
N GLN A 111 -9.19 -10.00 10.10
CA GLN A 111 -9.51 -10.82 8.94
C GLN A 111 -9.42 -10.02 7.62
N GLY A 112 -9.11 -8.72 7.67
CA GLY A 112 -9.00 -7.86 6.48
C GLY A 112 -10.34 -7.35 5.96
N ARG A 113 -11.44 -7.52 6.71
CA ARG A 113 -12.75 -6.99 6.32
C ARG A 113 -12.84 -5.53 6.71
N THR A 114 -13.27 -4.68 5.79
CA THR A 114 -13.49 -3.25 6.07
C THR A 114 -14.62 -3.10 7.08
N THR A 115 -14.30 -2.58 8.27
CA THR A 115 -15.25 -2.29 9.34
C THR A 115 -15.75 -0.85 9.26
N ARG A 116 -14.90 0.06 8.74
CA ARG A 116 -15.21 1.48 8.64
C ARG A 116 -14.39 2.14 7.54
N THR A 117 -14.95 3.20 6.97
CA THR A 117 -14.28 4.05 6.00
C THR A 117 -14.23 5.49 6.54
N LEU A 118 -13.11 6.17 6.33
CA LEU A 118 -12.92 7.57 6.67
C LEU A 118 -12.46 8.34 5.44
N ASP A 119 -13.12 9.44 5.16
CA ASP A 119 -12.76 10.33 4.05
C ASP A 119 -12.12 11.59 4.61
N TYR A 120 -10.92 11.91 4.11
CA TYR A 120 -10.17 13.12 4.43
C TYR A 120 -10.14 14.01 3.20
N SER A 121 -10.70 15.21 3.31
CA SER A 121 -10.54 16.23 2.27
C SER A 121 -9.09 16.75 2.27
N PRO A 122 -8.63 17.40 1.18
CA PRO A 122 -7.35 18.10 1.16
C PRO A 122 -7.13 19.05 2.36
N GLN A 123 -8.19 19.64 2.90
CA GLN A 123 -8.10 20.54 4.05
C GLN A 123 -7.87 19.80 5.39
N ASN A 124 -8.06 18.47 5.42
CA ASN A 124 -7.92 17.66 6.63
C ASN A 124 -6.51 17.10 6.83
N TYR A 125 -5.58 17.37 5.92
CA TYR A 125 -4.19 16.94 6.06
C TYR A 125 -3.22 18.03 5.59
N PRO A 126 -2.05 18.15 6.25
CA PRO A 126 -1.06 19.12 5.84
C PRO A 126 -0.46 18.71 4.50
N HIS A 127 -0.38 19.67 3.58
CA HIS A 127 0.26 19.50 2.27
C HIS A 127 0.89 20.82 1.81
N GLY A 128 1.86 20.73 0.91
CA GLY A 128 2.51 21.88 0.30
C GLY A 128 1.65 22.58 -0.75
N THR A 129 2.24 23.58 -1.38
CA THR A 129 1.61 24.35 -2.47
C THR A 129 1.59 23.60 -3.79
N SER A 130 2.50 22.64 -3.98
CA SER A 130 2.74 21.99 -5.27
C SER A 130 2.62 20.47 -5.12
N PHE A 131 1.69 19.86 -5.85
CA PHE A 131 1.48 18.42 -5.75
C PHE A 131 2.34 17.65 -6.74
N ILE A 132 3.55 17.24 -6.31
CA ILE A 132 4.48 16.42 -7.11
C ILE A 132 4.71 15.07 -6.43
N SER A 133 5.38 15.07 -5.28
CA SER A 133 5.53 13.91 -4.42
C SER A 133 5.72 14.38 -2.99
N GLU A 134 4.77 14.10 -2.11
CA GLU A 134 4.79 14.57 -0.73
C GLU A 134 4.41 13.48 0.24
N VAL A 135 4.95 13.57 1.46
CA VAL A 135 4.54 12.72 2.58
C VAL A 135 3.55 13.51 3.42
N VAL A 136 2.34 13.00 3.52
CA VAL A 136 1.26 13.57 4.33
C VAL A 136 1.02 12.70 5.56
N SER A 137 0.64 13.32 6.67
CA SER A 137 0.33 12.63 7.91
C SER A 137 -1.16 12.71 8.21
N LEU A 138 -1.79 11.55 8.43
CA LEU A 138 -3.19 11.42 8.83
C LEU A 138 -3.26 10.92 10.26
N THR A 139 -4.07 11.59 11.10
CA THR A 139 -4.41 11.08 12.43
C THR A 139 -5.73 10.34 12.32
N ILE A 140 -5.69 9.03 12.57
CA ILE A 140 -6.83 8.14 12.40
C ILE A 140 -7.28 7.65 13.78
N PRO A 141 -8.49 8.01 14.24
CA PRO A 141 -9.03 7.44 15.46
C PRO A 141 -9.36 5.97 15.22
N LEU A 142 -8.91 5.09 16.11
CA LEU A 142 -9.13 3.65 16.08
C LEU A 142 -10.31 3.24 16.96
N ARG A 143 -11.07 2.26 16.48
CA ARG A 143 -12.11 1.58 17.25
C ARG A 143 -11.64 0.18 17.67
N PRO A 144 -12.20 -0.40 18.76
CA PRO A 144 -11.90 -1.76 19.15
C PRO A 144 -12.09 -2.75 17.98
N GLY A 145 -11.06 -3.56 17.72
CA GLY A 145 -11.06 -4.55 16.65
C GLY A 145 -10.51 -4.08 15.30
N GLU A 146 -10.26 -2.78 15.10
CA GLU A 146 -9.55 -2.27 13.92
C GLU A 146 -8.04 -2.50 14.09
N GLN A 147 -7.43 -3.26 13.17
CA GLN A 147 -6.01 -3.66 13.25
C GLN A 147 -5.23 -3.37 11.96
N ARG A 148 -5.93 -3.18 10.85
CA ARG A 148 -5.33 -2.96 9.53
C ARG A 148 -5.96 -1.74 8.89
N PHE A 149 -5.25 -1.15 7.94
CA PHE A 149 -5.80 -0.08 7.12
C PHE A 149 -5.24 -0.14 5.70
N THR A 150 -6.01 0.39 4.76
CA THR A 150 -5.56 0.74 3.42
C THR A 150 -6.03 2.15 3.08
N ALA A 151 -5.37 2.81 2.14
CA ALA A 151 -5.75 4.16 1.71
C ALA A 151 -5.78 4.25 0.19
N SER A 152 -6.70 5.04 -0.35
CA SER A 152 -6.80 5.33 -1.78
C SER A 152 -7.17 6.78 -2.01
N ALA A 153 -6.64 7.38 -3.08
CA ALA A 153 -7.05 8.69 -3.54
C ALA A 153 -8.39 8.62 -4.31
N PHE A 154 -9.20 9.66 -4.18
CA PHE A 154 -10.39 9.86 -5.01
C PHE A 154 -10.70 11.36 -5.18
N PHE A 155 -11.54 11.69 -6.16
CA PHE A 155 -12.08 13.03 -6.36
C PHE A 155 -13.61 12.94 -6.27
N PRO A 156 -14.26 13.65 -5.33
CA PRO A 156 -15.72 13.70 -5.29
C PRO A 156 -16.23 14.43 -6.54
N ASN A 157 -17.31 13.90 -7.13
CA ASN A 157 -17.98 14.53 -8.26
C ASN A 157 -18.80 15.75 -7.83
#